data_AF-A0A0P9E1I2-F1
#
_entry.id   AF-A0A0P9E1I2-F1
#
_cell.length_a   1.000
_cell.length_b   1.000
_cell.length_c   1.000
_cell.angle_alpha   90.00
_cell.angle_beta   90.00
_cell.angle_gamma   90.00
#
_symmetry.space_group_name_H-M   'P 1'
#
loop_
_entity.id
_entity.type
_entity.pdbx_description
1 polymer ?
#
loop_
_entity_poly.entity_id
_entity_poly.type
_entity_poly.pdbx_seq_one_letter_code
_entity_poly.pdbx_strand_id
1 'polypeptide(L)'
;MSHVRGVSGSVMFSKIDRKIKEAMSILKQLGYESEHISPKEFYDYMTGEAPTGDVITLNGVLCNEFLMVHEVVEISELKKMGTPISKQTVMSFYPRVYEVHFTAMDFELTHALYRKDYGWLRRRLASAKDWLEDPYLPQEFNYLRKELAPQCKSIIKKFSKHL
;
A
#
# COMPACT_ATOMS: atom_id res chain seq x y z
N MET A 1 21.38 -38.27 -3.24
CA MET A 1 21.05 -37.14 -2.35
C MET A 1 20.13 -36.19 -3.09
N SER A 2 18.84 -36.29 -2.83
CA SER A 2 17.75 -35.63 -3.55
C SER A 2 17.66 -34.16 -3.16
N HIS A 3 17.54 -33.30 -4.17
CA HIS A 3 17.35 -31.86 -4.06
C HIS A 3 15.99 -31.53 -3.41
N VAL A 4 16.01 -30.84 -2.26
CA VAL A 4 14.84 -30.16 -1.70
C VAL A 4 14.95 -28.67 -2.03
N ARG A 5 14.48 -28.26 -3.22
CA ARG A 5 14.35 -26.83 -3.59
C ARG A 5 12.90 -26.40 -3.90
N GLY A 6 11.90 -27.27 -3.64
CA GLY A 6 10.48 -26.98 -3.96
C GLY A 6 9.60 -26.46 -2.82
N VAL A 7 10.01 -26.60 -1.55
CA VAL A 7 9.10 -26.38 -0.41
C VAL A 7 8.94 -24.89 -0.07
N SER A 8 10.01 -24.10 -0.15
CA SER A 8 10.04 -22.70 0.32
C SER A 8 9.12 -21.76 -0.48
N GLY A 9 9.07 -21.90 -1.82
CA GLY A 9 8.25 -21.05 -2.68
C GLY A 9 6.75 -21.28 -2.47
N SER A 10 6.32 -22.53 -2.31
CA SER A 10 4.90 -22.88 -2.11
C SER A 10 4.33 -22.35 -0.80
N VAL A 11 5.13 -22.34 0.28
CA VAL A 11 4.74 -21.85 1.60
C VAL A 11 4.57 -20.33 1.59
N MET A 12 5.46 -19.60 0.90
CA MET A 12 5.35 -18.15 0.78
C MET A 12 4.08 -17.73 0.04
N PHE A 13 3.79 -18.31 -1.12
CA PHE A 13 2.58 -17.95 -1.88
C PHE A 13 1.29 -18.32 -1.13
N SER A 14 1.30 -19.43 -0.38
CA SER A 14 0.17 -19.78 0.50
C SER A 14 -0.02 -18.77 1.64
N LYS A 15 1.07 -18.26 2.21
CA LYS A 15 1.02 -17.20 3.24
C LYS A 15 0.48 -15.90 2.65
N ILE A 16 0.94 -15.51 1.46
CA ILE A 16 0.46 -14.32 0.75
C ILE A 16 -1.03 -14.45 0.45
N ASP A 17 -1.47 -15.57 -0.12
CA ASP A 17 -2.89 -15.82 -0.44
C ASP A 17 -3.79 -15.64 0.79
N ARG A 18 -3.41 -16.27 1.91
CA ARG A 18 -4.14 -16.13 3.17
C ARG A 18 -4.21 -14.67 3.63
N LYS A 19 -3.08 -13.94 3.55
CA LYS A 19 -3.00 -12.55 3.99
C LYS A 19 -3.81 -11.61 3.10
N ILE A 20 -3.84 -11.84 1.79
CA ILE A 20 -4.72 -11.13 0.85
C ILE A 20 -6.19 -11.36 1.24
N LYS A 21 -6.59 -12.61 1.49
CA LYS A 21 -7.98 -12.94 1.89
C LYS A 21 -8.39 -12.28 3.20
N GLU A 22 -7.49 -12.26 4.20
CA GLU A 22 -7.69 -11.55 5.47
C GLU A 22 -7.93 -10.05 5.23
N ALA A 23 -7.08 -9.40 4.42
CA ALA A 23 -7.20 -7.98 4.08
C ALA A 23 -8.46 -7.66 3.26
N MET A 24 -8.80 -8.47 2.26
CA MET A 24 -10.04 -8.31 1.47
C MET A 24 -11.29 -8.45 2.34
N SER A 25 -11.26 -9.31 3.36
CA SER A 25 -12.37 -9.42 4.32
C SER A 25 -12.53 -8.15 5.16
N ILE A 26 -11.43 -7.53 5.60
CA ILE A 26 -11.45 -6.24 6.30
C ILE A 26 -12.01 -5.15 5.37
N LEU A 27 -11.49 -5.06 4.15
CA LEU A 27 -11.91 -4.07 3.16
C LEU A 27 -13.39 -4.17 2.81
N LYS A 28 -13.92 -5.39 2.67
CA LYS A 28 -15.35 -5.61 2.48
C LYS A 28 -16.19 -5.05 3.63
N GLN A 29 -15.73 -5.18 4.89
CA GLN A 29 -16.42 -4.61 6.05
C GLN A 29 -16.37 -3.08 6.06
N LEU A 30 -15.34 -2.49 5.45
CA LEU A 30 -15.19 -1.05 5.27
C LEU A 30 -15.95 -0.51 4.03
N GLY A 31 -16.67 -1.37 3.30
CA GLY A 31 -17.42 -1.01 2.10
C GLY A 31 -16.56 -0.84 0.84
N TYR A 32 -15.35 -1.41 0.83
CA TYR A 32 -14.49 -1.42 -0.35
C TYR A 32 -14.64 -2.72 -1.15
N GLU A 33 -14.81 -2.59 -2.46
CA GLU A 33 -14.78 -3.70 -3.40
C GLU A 33 -13.38 -3.85 -3.99
N SER A 34 -12.70 -4.93 -3.60
CA SER A 34 -11.35 -5.26 -4.07
C SER A 34 -11.40 -6.05 -5.38
N GLU A 35 -10.51 -5.71 -6.30
CA GLU A 35 -10.16 -6.56 -7.44
C GLU A 35 -9.53 -7.87 -6.96
N HIS A 36 -9.62 -8.90 -7.80
CA HIS A 36 -8.92 -10.16 -7.53
C HIS A 36 -7.40 -9.95 -7.64
N ILE A 37 -6.65 -10.29 -6.59
CA ILE A 37 -5.18 -10.22 -6.57
C ILE A 37 -4.62 -11.61 -6.33
N SER A 38 -3.84 -12.11 -7.29
CA SER A 38 -3.13 -13.37 -7.11
C SER A 38 -1.91 -13.19 -6.19
N PRO A 39 -1.48 -14.26 -5.50
CA PRO A 39 -0.25 -14.22 -4.70
C PRO A 39 1.00 -13.82 -5.49
N LYS A 40 1.02 -14.12 -6.79
CA LYS A 40 2.13 -13.77 -7.69
C LYS A 40 2.15 -12.29 -8.02
N GLU A 41 0.99 -11.70 -8.33
CA GLU A 41 0.87 -10.25 -8.56
C GLU A 41 1.32 -9.47 -7.32
N PHE A 42 0.84 -9.87 -6.14
CA PHE A 42 1.24 -9.24 -4.88
C PHE A 42 2.74 -9.37 -4.63
N TYR A 43 3.30 -10.57 -4.79
CA TYR A 43 4.74 -10.79 -4.63
C TYR A 43 5.56 -9.94 -5.59
N ASP A 44 5.17 -9.88 -6.86
CA ASP A 44 5.88 -9.10 -7.87
C ASP A 44 5.81 -7.61 -7.55
N TYR A 45 4.64 -7.09 -7.20
CA TYR A 45 4.46 -5.69 -6.82
C TYR A 45 5.39 -5.33 -5.63
N MET A 46 5.33 -6.12 -4.57
CA MET A 46 6.12 -5.89 -3.34
C MET A 46 7.63 -6.09 -3.48
N THR A 47 8.07 -6.77 -4.54
CA THR A 47 9.50 -7.01 -4.82
C THR A 47 9.99 -6.30 -6.06
N GLY A 48 9.17 -5.37 -6.58
CA GLY A 48 9.53 -4.45 -7.64
C GLY A 48 10.45 -3.35 -7.15
N GLU A 49 11.05 -2.64 -8.10
CA GLU A 49 11.83 -1.44 -7.81
C GLU A 49 10.88 -0.27 -7.53
N ALA A 50 11.21 0.55 -6.54
CA ALA A 50 10.51 1.79 -6.23
C ALA A 50 11.47 2.98 -6.38
N PRO A 51 11.01 4.14 -6.92
CA PRO A 51 11.85 5.31 -7.15
C PRO A 51 12.52 5.86 -5.89
N THR A 52 11.86 5.69 -4.74
CA THR A 52 12.29 6.20 -3.42
C THR A 52 13.09 5.17 -2.62
N GLY A 53 13.32 3.97 -3.16
CA GLY A 53 14.06 2.91 -2.46
C GLY A 53 13.37 2.46 -1.16
N ASP A 54 12.03 2.38 -1.18
CA ASP A 54 11.23 2.14 0.02
C ASP A 54 11.74 0.98 0.90
N VAL A 55 11.78 1.24 2.20
CA VAL A 55 12.39 0.38 3.23
C VAL A 55 11.44 -0.75 3.68
N ILE A 56 10.19 -0.76 3.19
CA ILE A 56 9.19 -1.72 3.64
C ILE A 56 9.39 -3.06 2.91
N THR A 57 9.78 -4.08 3.67
CA THR A 57 9.96 -5.44 3.14
C THR A 57 8.62 -6.17 3.01
N LEU A 58 8.53 -7.11 2.05
CA LEU A 58 7.39 -8.03 1.94
C LEU A 58 7.02 -8.68 3.28
N ASN A 59 8.01 -9.13 4.06
CA ASN A 59 7.75 -9.71 5.38
C ASN A 59 7.19 -8.69 6.38
N GLY A 60 7.64 -7.44 6.33
CA GLY A 60 7.09 -6.34 7.12
C GLY A 60 5.61 -6.11 6.83
N VAL A 61 5.24 -6.09 5.55
CA VAL A 61 3.83 -6.00 5.13
C VAL A 61 3.03 -7.20 5.60
N LEU A 62 3.49 -8.44 5.31
CA LEU A 62 2.76 -9.66 5.67
C LEU A 62 2.51 -9.83 7.18
N CYS A 63 3.29 -9.16 8.03
CA CYS A 63 3.16 -9.19 9.49
C CYS A 63 2.35 -8.01 10.05
N ASN A 64 1.92 -7.07 9.21
CA ASN A 64 1.21 -5.87 9.62
C ASN A 64 -0.14 -5.77 8.89
N GLU A 65 -1.24 -5.91 9.62
CA GLU A 65 -2.58 -5.90 9.03
C GLU A 65 -2.92 -4.57 8.33
N PHE A 66 -2.43 -3.43 8.83
CA PHE A 66 -2.68 -2.13 8.24
C PHE A 66 -1.94 -1.98 6.91
N LEU A 67 -0.68 -2.42 6.85
CA LEU A 67 0.07 -2.43 5.59
C LEU A 67 -0.53 -3.43 4.60
N MET A 68 -0.99 -4.61 5.04
CA MET A 68 -1.71 -5.52 4.14
C MET A 68 -2.95 -4.88 3.52
N VAL A 69 -3.73 -4.15 4.32
CA VAL A 69 -4.90 -3.40 3.83
C VAL A 69 -4.45 -2.34 2.81
N HIS A 70 -3.39 -1.61 3.10
CA HIS A 70 -2.82 -0.60 2.22
C HIS A 70 -2.46 -1.19 0.83
N GLU A 71 -1.58 -2.18 0.81
CA GLU A 71 -1.08 -2.76 -0.44
C GLU A 71 -2.19 -3.43 -1.28
N VAL A 72 -3.15 -4.07 -0.63
CA VAL A 72 -4.30 -4.67 -1.33
C VAL A 72 -5.16 -3.60 -2.00
N VAL A 73 -5.35 -2.44 -1.37
CA VAL A 73 -6.08 -1.32 -1.99
C VAL A 73 -5.28 -0.74 -3.15
N GLU A 74 -3.98 -0.49 -3.00
CA GLU A 74 -3.16 0.07 -4.08
C GLU A 74 -3.21 -0.81 -5.33
N ILE A 75 -2.91 -2.10 -5.18
CA ILE A 75 -2.93 -3.06 -6.28
C ILE A 75 -4.33 -3.13 -6.90
N SER A 76 -5.38 -3.12 -6.08
CA SER A 76 -6.76 -3.18 -6.56
C SER A 76 -7.15 -1.93 -7.36
N GLU A 77 -6.81 -0.73 -6.89
CA GLU A 77 -7.07 0.51 -7.63
C GLU A 77 -6.28 0.56 -8.95
N LEU A 78 -5.02 0.14 -8.94
CA LEU A 78 -4.22 0.02 -10.17
C LEU A 78 -4.90 -0.91 -11.19
N LYS A 79 -5.43 -2.06 -10.73
CA LYS A 79 -6.17 -2.98 -11.60
C LYS A 79 -7.47 -2.37 -12.14
N LYS A 80 -8.24 -1.64 -11.34
CA LYS A 80 -9.44 -0.91 -11.80
C LYS A 80 -9.11 0.11 -12.89
N MET A 81 -7.90 0.67 -12.85
CA MET A 81 -7.39 1.60 -13.85
C MET A 81 -6.84 0.91 -15.11
N GLY A 82 -6.89 -0.43 -15.17
CA GLY A 82 -6.34 -1.21 -16.28
C GLY A 82 -4.82 -1.38 -16.24
N THR A 83 -4.18 -1.10 -15.10
CA THR A 83 -2.72 -1.19 -14.95
C THR A 83 -2.29 -2.64 -14.70
N PRO A 84 -1.38 -3.20 -15.51
CA PRO A 84 -0.80 -4.52 -15.24
C PRO A 84 0.05 -4.51 -13.96
N ILE A 85 -0.06 -5.59 -13.17
CA ILE A 85 0.69 -5.75 -11.92
C ILE A 85 1.91 -6.65 -12.15
N SER A 86 3.09 -6.10 -11.94
CA SER A 86 4.39 -6.74 -12.08
C SER A 86 5.44 -6.02 -11.23
N LYS A 87 6.69 -6.51 -11.28
CA LYS A 87 7.84 -5.87 -10.62
C LYS A 87 8.17 -4.47 -11.17
N GLN A 88 7.66 -4.15 -12.35
CA GLN A 88 7.91 -2.88 -13.02
C GLN A 88 6.77 -1.89 -12.81
N THR A 89 5.65 -2.29 -12.18
CA THR A 89 4.45 -1.46 -12.08
C THR A 89 4.73 -0.10 -11.44
N VAL A 90 5.43 -0.08 -10.30
CA VAL A 90 5.70 1.18 -9.59
C VAL A 90 6.49 2.13 -10.48
N MET A 91 7.60 1.68 -11.07
CA MET A 91 8.43 2.49 -11.97
C MET A 91 7.72 2.88 -13.28
N SER A 92 6.95 1.98 -13.88
CA SER A 92 6.35 2.19 -15.22
C SER A 92 5.14 3.11 -15.18
N PHE A 93 4.44 3.13 -14.05
CA PHE A 93 3.23 3.94 -13.85
C PHE A 93 3.47 5.08 -12.87
N TYR A 94 4.73 5.33 -12.52
CA TYR A 94 5.13 6.52 -11.84
C TYR A 94 4.78 7.75 -12.70
N PRO A 95 4.14 8.79 -12.15
CA PRO A 95 3.81 9.01 -10.74
C PRO A 95 2.38 8.66 -10.33
N ARG A 96 1.58 8.11 -11.24
CA ARG A 96 0.16 7.82 -11.04
C ARG A 96 -0.10 6.85 -9.87
N VAL A 97 0.90 6.06 -9.50
CA VAL A 97 0.89 5.20 -8.31
C VAL A 97 0.65 5.99 -7.01
N TYR A 98 1.02 7.28 -6.94
CA TYR A 98 0.70 8.09 -5.76
C TYR A 98 -0.79 8.40 -5.59
N GLU A 99 -1.56 8.46 -6.68
CA GLU A 99 -3.01 8.68 -6.58
C GLU A 99 -3.67 7.51 -5.83
N VAL A 100 -3.27 6.28 -6.18
CA VAL A 100 -3.77 5.07 -5.51
C VAL A 100 -3.23 4.95 -4.09
N HIS A 101 -2.02 5.45 -3.82
CA HIS A 101 -1.42 5.47 -2.50
C HIS A 101 -2.27 6.21 -1.47
N PHE A 102 -2.81 7.38 -1.83
CA PHE A 102 -3.67 8.12 -0.92
C PHE A 102 -5.02 7.44 -0.69
N THR A 103 -5.57 6.77 -1.70
CA THR A 103 -6.76 5.93 -1.52
C THR A 103 -6.48 4.79 -0.55
N ALA A 104 -5.35 4.09 -0.72
CA ALA A 104 -4.90 3.04 0.19
C ALA A 104 -4.68 3.54 1.61
N MET A 105 -4.06 4.71 1.76
CA MET A 105 -3.87 5.35 3.06
C MET A 105 -5.19 5.67 3.76
N ASP A 106 -6.23 6.11 3.03
CA ASP A 106 -7.52 6.39 3.65
C ASP A 106 -8.17 5.13 4.24
N PHE A 107 -8.12 4.00 3.53
CA PHE A 107 -8.63 2.73 4.03
C PHE A 107 -7.78 2.15 5.16
N GLU A 108 -6.45 2.25 5.05
CA GLU A 108 -5.50 1.87 6.11
C GLU A 108 -5.81 2.61 7.42
N LEU A 109 -5.93 3.94 7.37
CA LEU A 109 -6.18 4.76 8.55
C LEU A 109 -7.62 4.62 9.07
N THR A 110 -8.58 4.36 8.18
CA THR A 110 -9.95 4.01 8.58
C THR A 110 -9.97 2.70 9.37
N HIS A 111 -9.23 1.68 8.91
CA HIS A 111 -9.08 0.41 9.65
C HIS A 111 -8.36 0.63 10.98
N ALA A 112 -7.26 1.38 11.00
CA ALA A 112 -6.53 1.70 12.24
C ALA A 112 -7.43 2.42 13.26
N LEU A 113 -8.28 3.34 12.80
CA LEU A 113 -9.27 4.02 13.64
C LEU A 113 -10.32 3.05 14.18
N TYR A 114 -10.85 2.15 13.34
CA TYR A 114 -11.80 1.11 13.77
C TYR A 114 -11.20 0.19 14.84
N ARG A 115 -9.92 -0.16 14.70
CA ARG A 115 -9.14 -0.96 15.67
C ARG A 115 -8.68 -0.15 16.89
N LYS A 116 -8.93 1.16 16.92
CA LYS A 116 -8.47 2.11 17.95
C LYS A 116 -6.94 2.11 18.13
N ASP A 117 -6.19 1.81 17.07
CA ASP A 117 -4.72 1.89 17.09
C ASP A 117 -4.27 3.33 16.79
N TYR A 118 -4.43 4.20 17.79
CA TYR A 118 -4.01 5.60 17.71
C TYR A 118 -2.50 5.76 17.57
N GLY A 119 -1.71 4.76 17.97
CA GLY A 119 -0.26 4.74 17.78
C GLY A 119 0.11 4.62 16.30
N TRP A 120 -0.56 3.72 15.58
CA TRP A 120 -0.42 3.59 14.13
C TRP A 120 -0.85 4.86 13.40
N LEU A 121 -2.03 5.39 13.74
CA LEU A 121 -2.54 6.66 13.19
C LEU A 121 -1.54 7.80 13.34
N ARG A 122 -1.00 8.04 14.55
CA ARG A 122 -0.02 9.11 14.78
C ARG A 122 1.24 8.95 13.92
N ARG A 123 1.81 7.73 13.87
CA ARG A 123 3.02 7.46 13.09
C ARG A 123 2.79 7.73 11.61
N ARG A 124 1.69 7.22 11.05
CA ARG A 124 1.39 7.37 9.62
C ARG A 124 1.03 8.79 9.23
N LEU A 125 0.33 9.53 10.09
CA LEU A 125 0.07 10.95 9.87
C LEU A 125 1.34 11.81 9.98
N ALA A 126 2.31 11.44 10.80
CA ALA A 126 3.62 12.09 10.82
C ALA A 126 4.33 11.87 9.47
N SER A 127 4.43 10.62 9.00
CA SER A 127 5.01 10.31 7.68
C SER A 127 4.31 11.05 6.53
N ALA A 128 2.98 11.18 6.57
CA ALA A 128 2.22 11.93 5.56
C ALA A 128 2.62 13.42 5.49
N LYS A 129 2.90 14.03 6.65
CA LYS A 129 3.37 15.42 6.72
C LYS A 129 4.78 15.53 6.16
N ASP A 130 5.65 14.60 6.53
CA ASP A 130 7.04 14.57 6.04
C ASP A 130 7.07 14.49 4.50
N TRP A 131 6.18 13.71 3.86
CA TRP A 131 6.07 13.65 2.40
C TRP A 131 5.68 15.00 1.75
N LEU A 132 4.81 15.77 2.41
CA LEU A 132 4.46 17.11 1.93
C LEU A 132 5.64 18.09 2.04
N GLU A 133 6.50 17.87 3.04
CA GLU A 133 7.63 18.74 3.39
C GLU A 133 8.97 18.27 2.80
N ASP A 134 9.03 17.09 2.16
CA ASP A 134 10.27 16.50 1.62
C ASP A 134 10.97 17.44 0.61
N PRO A 135 12.17 17.96 0.92
CA PRO A 135 12.90 18.86 0.03
C PRO A 135 13.57 18.13 -1.14
N TYR A 136 13.71 16.80 -1.08
CA TYR A 136 14.35 15.98 -2.11
C TYR A 136 13.38 15.38 -3.13
N LEU A 137 12.06 15.59 -2.96
CA LEU A 137 11.09 15.22 -3.98
C LEU A 137 11.47 15.90 -5.31
N PRO A 138 11.85 15.15 -6.36
CA PRO A 138 12.43 15.76 -7.57
C PRO A 138 11.56 16.88 -8.15
N GLN A 139 12.17 17.97 -8.63
CA GLN A 139 11.45 19.17 -9.10
C GLN A 139 10.39 18.90 -10.17
N GLU A 140 10.62 17.86 -10.97
CA GLU A 140 9.71 17.27 -11.95
C GLU A 140 8.37 16.76 -11.36
N PHE A 141 8.26 16.68 -10.03
CA PHE A 141 7.07 16.30 -9.27
C PHE A 141 6.38 17.46 -8.56
N ASN A 142 6.83 18.70 -8.78
CA ASN A 142 6.14 19.88 -8.25
C ASN A 142 4.69 19.99 -8.73
N TYR A 143 4.36 19.44 -9.92
CA TYR A 143 2.97 19.38 -10.39
C TYR A 143 2.16 18.37 -9.56
N LEU A 144 2.72 17.20 -9.25
CA LEU A 144 2.09 16.21 -8.40
C LEU A 144 1.91 16.73 -6.99
N ARG A 145 2.87 17.50 -6.46
CA ARG A 145 2.68 18.16 -5.17
C ARG A 145 1.46 19.08 -5.19
N LYS A 146 1.19 19.80 -6.28
CA LYS A 146 -0.01 20.64 -6.40
C LYS A 146 -1.30 19.82 -6.47
N GLU A 147 -1.30 18.73 -7.22
CA GLU A 147 -2.48 17.87 -7.41
C GLU A 147 -2.79 16.98 -6.21
N LEU A 148 -1.75 16.40 -5.59
CA LEU A 148 -1.87 15.41 -4.52
C LEU A 148 -1.89 16.02 -3.11
N ALA A 149 -1.29 17.19 -2.91
CA ALA A 149 -1.30 17.83 -1.59
C ALA A 149 -2.71 18.11 -1.04
N PRO A 150 -3.71 18.52 -1.82
CA PRO A 150 -5.09 18.63 -1.35
C PRO A 150 -5.63 17.31 -0.78
N GLN A 151 -5.38 16.18 -1.45
CA GLN A 151 -5.84 14.86 -1.01
C GLN A 151 -5.13 14.44 0.29
N CYS A 152 -3.79 14.56 0.33
CA CYS A 152 -3.01 14.28 1.54
C CYS A 152 -3.46 15.15 2.73
N LYS A 153 -3.64 16.47 2.53
CA LYS A 153 -4.15 17.39 3.57
C LYS A 153 -5.55 17.01 4.04
N SER A 154 -6.42 16.55 3.13
CA SER A 154 -7.77 16.08 3.47
C SER A 154 -7.72 14.86 4.39
N ILE A 155 -6.87 13.86 4.06
CA ILE A 155 -6.65 12.67 4.90
C ILE A 155 -6.11 13.09 6.27
N ILE A 156 -5.06 13.92 6.32
CA ILE A 156 -4.49 14.42 7.58
C ILE A 156 -5.56 15.09 8.43
N LYS A 157 -6.37 15.99 7.84
CA LYS A 157 -7.46 16.66 8.55
C LYS A 157 -8.53 15.69 9.03
N LYS A 158 -8.92 14.71 8.19
CA LYS A 158 -9.93 13.69 8.50
C LYS A 158 -9.54 12.89 9.74
N PHE A 159 -8.29 12.46 9.87
CA PHE A 159 -7.86 11.59 10.96
C PHE A 159 -7.31 12.33 12.18
N SER A 160 -6.74 13.54 12.01
CA SER A 160 -6.23 14.33 13.14
C SER A 160 -7.31 14.72 14.14
N LYS A 161 -8.59 14.79 13.72
CA LYS A 161 -9.72 15.09 14.62
C LYS A 161 -10.01 13.98 15.65
N HIS A 162 -9.38 12.82 15.50
CA HIS A 162 -9.57 11.64 16.35
C HIS A 162 -8.37 11.38 17.28
N LEU A 163 -7.35 12.24 17.27
CA LEU A 163 -6.11 12.12 18.03
C LEU A 163 -5.94 13.25 19.04
#